data_AF-A0A8H7V0S4-F1
#
_entry.id   AF-A0A8H7V0S4-F1
#
_cell.length_a   1.000
_cell.length_b   1.000
_cell.length_c   1.000
_cell.angle_alpha   90.00
_cell.angle_beta   90.00
_cell.angle_gamma   90.00
#
_symmetry.space_group_name_H-M   'P 1'
#
loop_
_entity.id
_entity.type
_entity.pdbx_description
1 polymer ?
#
loop_
_entity_poly.entity_id
_entity_poly.type
_entity_poly.pdbx_seq_one_letter_code
_entity_poly.pdbx_strand_id
1 'polypeptide(L)'
;MSAPTRQEIYSLYRSYLRIVREWPEDKIRPNRGMKQILTKRVEETFRVPNTETIDIEKAHKELDALESLLDNKFKEKYPISDKILTPAGNPNYYSKLVSSLEANKDGQRSALSKLFGK
;
A
#
# COMPACT_ATOMS: atom_id res chain seq x y z
N MET A 1 -21.33 24.51 7.54
CA MET A 1 -19.93 24.19 7.25
C MET A 1 -19.50 25.05 6.09
N SER A 2 -18.38 25.78 6.19
CA SER A 2 -17.87 26.60 5.09
C SER A 2 -17.51 25.70 3.91
N ALA A 3 -17.70 26.17 2.68
CA ALA A 3 -17.18 25.46 1.51
C ALA A 3 -15.65 25.32 1.65
N PRO A 4 -15.09 24.16 1.28
CA PRO A 4 -13.67 23.92 1.44
C PRO A 4 -12.84 24.82 0.54
N THR A 5 -11.74 25.34 1.08
CA THR A 5 -10.90 26.26 0.30
C THR A 5 -10.08 25.45 -0.69
N ARG A 6 -9.90 25.96 -1.92
CA ARG A 6 -9.06 25.30 -2.94
C ARG A 6 -7.66 24.93 -2.44
N GLN A 7 -7.09 25.74 -1.56
CA GLN A 7 -5.79 25.50 -0.93
C GLN A 7 -5.79 24.25 -0.02
N GLU A 8 -6.88 24.03 0.72
CA GLU A 8 -7.06 22.88 1.61
C GLU A 8 -7.16 21.58 0.83
N ILE A 9 -7.88 21.58 -0.29
CA ILE A 9 -7.93 20.43 -1.21
C ILE A 9 -6.53 20.10 -1.74
N TYR A 10 -5.72 21.11 -2.08
CA TYR A 10 -4.37 20.88 -2.58
C TYR A 10 -3.39 20.39 -1.52
N SER A 11 -3.48 20.89 -0.27
CA SER A 11 -2.65 20.37 0.82
C SER A 11 -3.01 18.91 1.12
N LEU A 12 -4.31 18.60 1.18
CA LEU A 12 -4.82 17.26 1.38
C LEU A 12 -4.34 16.30 0.27
N TYR A 13 -4.47 16.70 -1.00
CA TYR A 13 -3.98 15.91 -2.13
C TYR A 13 -2.48 15.59 -2.04
N ARG A 14 -1.65 16.58 -1.66
CA ARG A 14 -0.20 16.37 -1.47
C ARG A 14 0.09 15.36 -0.36
N SER A 15 -0.64 15.42 0.75
CA SER A 15 -0.50 14.44 1.84
C SER A 15 -0.84 13.03 1.37
N TYR A 16 -1.93 12.86 0.61
CA TYR A 16 -2.27 11.57 0.01
C TYR A 16 -1.21 11.06 -0.97
N LEU A 17 -0.62 11.93 -1.79
CA LEU A 17 0.47 11.55 -2.69
C LEU A 17 1.71 11.10 -1.92
N ARG A 18 2.03 11.72 -0.78
CA ARG A 18 3.11 11.28 0.11
C ARG A 18 2.86 9.84 0.59
N ILE A 19 1.65 9.56 1.07
CA ILE A 19 1.23 8.22 1.53
C ILE A 19 1.38 7.19 0.41
N VAL A 20 0.88 7.49 -0.79
CA VAL A 20 0.98 6.58 -1.94
C VAL A 20 2.44 6.28 -2.28
N ARG A 21 3.31 7.30 -2.26
CA ARG A 21 4.73 7.16 -2.57
C ARG A 21 5.45 6.27 -1.56
N GLU A 22 5.19 6.50 -0.27
CA GLU A 22 5.85 5.82 0.84
C GLU A 22 5.24 4.44 1.14
N TRP A 23 4.07 4.13 0.58
CA TRP A 23 3.43 2.84 0.76
C TRP A 23 4.35 1.69 0.30
N PRO A 24 4.55 0.65 1.12
CA PRO A 24 5.45 -0.45 0.80
C PRO A 24 4.97 -1.24 -0.41
N GLU A 25 5.92 -1.77 -1.17
CA GLU A 25 5.64 -2.65 -2.30
C GLU A 25 5.20 -4.05 -1.81
N ASP A 26 4.08 -4.51 -2.35
CA ASP A 26 3.57 -5.85 -2.08
C ASP A 26 4.10 -6.83 -3.13
N LYS A 27 5.16 -7.56 -2.78
CA LYS A 27 5.77 -8.56 -3.68
C LYS A 27 4.87 -9.75 -3.97
N ILE A 28 3.98 -10.13 -3.05
CA ILE A 28 3.10 -11.30 -3.18
C ILE A 28 1.87 -11.01 -4.07
N ARG A 29 1.46 -9.75 -4.19
CA ARG A 29 0.30 -9.32 -5.00
C ARG A 29 0.68 -8.20 -5.99
N PRO A 30 1.51 -8.49 -7.02
CA PRO A 30 2.07 -7.47 -7.91
C PRO A 30 1.02 -6.70 -8.74
N ASN A 31 -0.17 -7.26 -8.99
CA ASN A 31 -1.21 -6.64 -9.81
C ASN A 31 -2.41 -6.11 -9.00
N ARG A 32 -2.42 -6.34 -7.69
CA ARG A 32 -3.52 -6.00 -6.77
C ARG A 32 -2.99 -5.45 -5.45
N GLY A 33 -1.85 -4.75 -5.53
CA GLY A 33 -1.20 -4.18 -4.35
C GLY A 33 -1.95 -2.97 -3.84
N MET A 34 -1.92 -2.74 -2.52
CA MET A 34 -2.59 -1.60 -1.89
C MET A 34 -2.10 -0.26 -2.48
N LYS A 35 -0.81 -0.14 -2.78
CA LYS A 35 -0.22 1.05 -3.41
C LYS A 35 -0.90 1.42 -4.75
N GLN A 36 -1.19 0.42 -5.58
CA GLN A 36 -1.87 0.62 -6.87
C GLN A 36 -3.32 1.06 -6.69
N ILE A 37 -4.01 0.45 -5.72
CA ILE A 37 -5.38 0.80 -5.37
C ILE A 37 -5.44 2.23 -4.83
N LEU A 38 -4.54 2.60 -3.92
CA LEU A 38 -4.44 3.94 -3.36
C LEU A 38 -4.11 4.98 -4.44
N THR A 39 -3.18 4.67 -5.35
CA THR A 39 -2.85 5.57 -6.48
C THR A 39 -4.10 5.89 -7.29
N LYS A 40 -4.83 4.85 -7.75
CA LYS A 40 -6.06 5.02 -8.53
C LYS A 40 -7.13 5.79 -7.76
N ARG A 41 -7.36 5.44 -6.49
CA ARG A 41 -8.36 6.10 -5.66
C ARG A 41 -8.03 7.58 -5.44
N VAL A 42 -6.77 7.92 -5.21
CA VAL A 42 -6.33 9.31 -5.06
C VAL A 42 -6.51 10.08 -6.37
N GLU A 43 -6.14 9.48 -7.51
CA GLU A 43 -6.39 10.10 -8.82
C GLU A 43 -7.88 10.33 -9.09
N GLU A 44 -8.75 9.38 -8.74
CA GLU A 44 -10.19 9.48 -8.97
C GLU A 44 -10.87 10.49 -8.04
N THR A 45 -10.51 10.50 -6.75
CA THR A 45 -11.08 11.40 -5.74
C THR A 45 -10.75 12.86 -6.05
N PHE A 46 -9.50 13.16 -6.41
CA PHE A 46 -9.02 14.52 -6.63
C PHE A 46 -9.11 14.99 -8.10
N ARG A 47 -9.78 14.22 -8.96
CA ARG A 47 -10.09 14.62 -10.34
C ARG A 47 -11.41 15.40 -10.39
N VAL A 48 -11.48 16.40 -11.26
CA VAL A 48 -12.73 17.14 -11.55
C VAL A 48 -13.71 16.23 -12.31
N PRO A 49 -15.01 16.17 -11.96
CA PRO A 49 -15.72 17.04 -11.01
C PRO A 49 -15.78 16.51 -9.57
N ASN A 50 -15.27 15.32 -9.28
CA ASN A 50 -15.38 14.69 -7.95
C ASN A 50 -14.83 15.57 -6.82
N THR A 51 -13.83 16.39 -7.14
CA THR A 51 -13.22 17.38 -6.23
C THR A 51 -14.24 18.34 -5.60
N GLU A 52 -15.32 18.68 -6.31
CA GLU A 52 -16.36 19.59 -5.84
C GLU A 52 -17.26 18.94 -4.77
N THR A 53 -17.31 17.61 -4.75
CA THR A 53 -18.14 16.81 -3.83
C THR A 53 -17.33 16.14 -2.72
N ILE A 54 -16.05 16.48 -2.56
CA ILE A 54 -15.21 15.87 -1.52
C ILE A 54 -15.71 16.28 -0.14
N ASP A 55 -16.02 15.27 0.67
CA ASP A 55 -16.17 15.42 2.12
C ASP A 55 -14.79 15.51 2.77
N ILE A 56 -14.39 16.74 3.14
CA ILE A 56 -13.07 17.03 3.69
C ILE A 56 -12.86 16.39 5.06
N GLU A 57 -13.87 16.38 5.94
CA GLU A 57 -13.71 15.78 7.26
C GLU A 57 -13.49 14.28 7.16
N LYS A 58 -14.23 13.62 6.27
CA LYS A 58 -14.03 12.21 5.98
C LYS A 58 -12.64 11.95 5.40
N ALA A 59 -12.20 12.78 4.46
CA ALA A 59 -10.88 12.62 3.85
C ALA A 59 -9.73 12.81 4.86
N HIS A 60 -9.84 13.75 5.80
CA HIS A 60 -8.87 13.87 6.90
C HIS A 60 -8.83 12.61 7.77
N LYS A 61 -9.99 12.07 8.17
CA LYS A 61 -10.05 10.81 8.94
C LYS A 61 -9.43 9.63 8.19
N GLU A 62 -9.67 9.55 6.88
CA GLU A 62 -9.05 8.54 6.02
C GLU A 62 -7.53 8.71 5.96
N LEU A 63 -7.03 9.94 5.84
CA LEU A 63 -5.60 10.24 5.84
C LEU A 63 -4.94 9.84 7.17
N ASP A 64 -5.51 10.22 8.30
CA ASP A 64 -4.97 9.89 9.64
C ASP A 64 -4.91 8.36 9.87
N ALA A 65 -5.90 7.63 9.36
CA ALA A 65 -5.92 6.18 9.39
C ALA A 65 -4.80 5.58 8.53
N LEU A 66 -4.58 6.12 7.33
CA LEU A 66 -3.50 5.68 6.44
C LEU A 66 -2.12 5.97 7.02
N GLU A 67 -1.91 7.14 7.63
CA GLU A 67 -0.69 7.48 8.37
C GLU A 67 -0.45 6.48 9.51
N SER A 68 -1.47 6.22 10.32
CA SER A 68 -1.38 5.24 11.42
C SER A 68 -1.03 3.82 10.95
N LEU A 69 -1.48 3.43 9.75
CA LEU A 69 -1.14 2.13 9.15
C LEU A 69 0.29 2.12 8.60
N LEU A 70 0.71 3.19 7.92
CA LEU A 70 2.04 3.32 7.33
C LEU A 70 3.13 3.28 8.43
N ASP A 71 2.88 3.99 9.53
CA ASP A 71 3.80 4.08 10.67
C ASP A 71 3.76 2.83 11.58
N ASN A 72 3.03 1.77 11.19
CA ASN A 72 2.88 0.56 11.99
C ASN A 72 2.39 0.80 13.43
N LYS A 73 1.71 1.93 13.71
CA LYS A 73 1.29 2.37 15.05
C LYS A 73 0.61 1.28 15.88
N PHE A 74 -0.28 0.51 15.25
CA PHE A 74 -1.02 -0.55 15.94
C PHE A 74 -0.22 -1.83 16.13
N LYS A 75 0.75 -2.12 15.25
CA LYS A 75 1.69 -3.23 15.43
C LYS A 75 2.59 -2.99 16.64
N GLU A 76 3.05 -1.75 16.82
CA GLU A 76 3.88 -1.35 17.95
C GLU A 76 3.08 -1.26 19.25
N LYS A 77 1.87 -0.67 19.19
CA LYS A 77 1.01 -0.52 20.35
C LYS A 77 0.49 -1.86 20.89
N TYR A 78 0.23 -2.82 20.01
CA TYR A 78 -0.30 -4.13 20.35
C TYR A 78 0.62 -5.23 19.82
N PRO A 79 1.80 -5.43 20.45
CA PRO A 79 2.77 -6.41 19.97
C PRO A 79 2.19 -7.82 20.11
N ILE A 80 2.44 -8.62 19.08
CA ILE A 80 1.99 -10.00 18.99
C ILE A 80 3.22 -10.90 19.11
N SER A 81 3.06 -12.10 19.70
CA SER A 81 4.16 -13.05 19.80
C SER A 81 4.64 -13.50 18.42
N ASP A 82 5.95 -13.50 18.21
CA ASP A 82 6.60 -14.04 17.01
C ASP A 82 6.23 -15.52 16.75
N LYS A 83 5.79 -16.24 17.80
CA LYS A 83 5.34 -17.63 17.73
C LYS A 83 4.20 -17.85 16.75
N ILE A 84 3.39 -16.83 16.46
CA ILE A 84 2.29 -16.95 15.49
C ILE A 84 2.79 -17.29 14.08
N LEU A 85 3.97 -16.79 13.72
CA LEU A 85 4.58 -17.04 12.40
C LEU A 85 5.56 -18.24 12.42
N THR A 86 5.67 -18.97 13.53
CA THR A 86 6.56 -20.12 13.67
C THR A 86 5.79 -21.34 14.20
N PRO A 87 5.01 -22.04 13.37
CA PRO A 87 4.21 -23.18 13.82
C PRO A 87 5.11 -24.33 14.27
N ALA A 88 4.71 -25.05 15.33
CA ALA A 88 5.54 -26.08 15.96
C ALA A 88 6.00 -27.20 15.01
N GLY A 89 5.13 -27.62 14.08
CA GLY A 89 5.46 -28.67 13.10
C GLY A 89 6.42 -28.22 11.99
N ASN A 90 6.54 -26.92 11.72
CA ASN A 90 7.48 -26.37 10.74
C ASN A 90 7.77 -24.89 11.02
N PRO A 91 8.76 -24.60 11.89
CA PRO A 91 9.08 -23.22 12.29
C PRO A 91 9.43 -22.29 11.11
N ASN A 92 9.92 -22.85 10.00
CA ASN A 92 10.35 -22.10 8.81
C ASN A 92 9.28 -22.09 7.69
N TYR A 93 8.04 -22.44 7.98
CA TYR A 93 6.99 -22.57 6.96
C TYR A 93 6.77 -21.28 6.16
N TYR A 94 6.47 -20.17 6.85
CA TYR A 94 6.14 -18.91 6.19
C TYR A 94 7.35 -18.24 5.53
N SER A 95 8.55 -18.35 6.11
CA SER A 95 9.77 -17.82 5.50
C SER A 95 10.11 -18.53 4.19
N LYS A 96 9.98 -19.87 4.15
CA LYS A 96 10.12 -20.66 2.92
C LYS A 96 9.03 -20.34 1.89
N LEU A 97 7.79 -20.13 2.33
CA LEU A 97 6.70 -19.76 1.45
C LEU A 97 6.99 -18.41 0.78
N VAL A 98 7.34 -17.39 1.55
CA VAL A 98 7.68 -16.06 1.03
C VAL A 98 8.88 -16.14 0.08
N SER A 99 9.96 -16.82 0.44
CA SER A 99 11.14 -16.93 -0.43
C SER A 99 10.83 -17.63 -1.74
N SER A 100 10.00 -18.69 -1.72
CA SER A 100 9.57 -19.36 -2.95
C SER A 100 8.73 -18.45 -3.86
N LEU A 101 7.87 -17.60 -3.29
CA LEU A 101 7.06 -16.66 -4.06
C LEU A 101 7.93 -15.57 -4.70
N GLU A 102 8.93 -15.07 -3.99
CA GLU A 102 9.91 -14.11 -4.52
C GLU A 102 10.76 -14.73 -5.65
N ALA A 103 11.33 -15.92 -5.43
CA ALA A 103 12.20 -16.59 -6.40
C ALA A 103 11.49 -16.89 -7.74
N ASN A 104 10.21 -17.28 -7.69
CA ASN A 104 9.42 -17.56 -8.90
C ASN A 104 9.18 -16.31 -9.76
N LYS A 105 9.08 -15.13 -9.14
CA LYS A 105 8.86 -13.86 -9.85
C LYS A 105 10.09 -13.43 -10.65
N ASP A 106 11.28 -13.60 -10.08
CA ASP A 106 12.53 -13.20 -10.71
C ASP A 106 13.04 -14.24 -11.73
N GLY A 107 12.76 -15.52 -11.50
CA GLY A 107 13.22 -16.63 -12.35
C GLY A 107 12.49 -16.78 -13.69
N GLN A 108 11.16 -16.60 -13.73
CA GLN A 108 10.39 -16.94 -14.94
C GLN A 108 10.57 -15.96 -16.11
N ARG A 109 10.92 -14.70 -15.84
CA ARG A 109 11.18 -13.71 -16.89
C ARG A 109 12.65 -13.66 -17.33
N SER A 110 13.59 -14.17 -16.53
CA SER A 110 15.03 -14.00 -16.75
C SER A 110 15.66 -15.12 -17.60
N ALA A 111 15.23 -16.37 -17.43
CA ALA A 111 15.83 -17.49 -18.16
C ALA A 111 15.37 -17.58 -19.63
N LEU A 112 14.07 -17.40 -19.89
CA LEU A 112 13.53 -17.50 -21.25
C LEU A 112 13.86 -16.27 -22.11
N SER A 113 13.96 -15.07 -21.52
CA SER A 113 14.36 -13.86 -22.25
C SER A 113 15.85 -13.85 -22.62
N LYS A 114 16.72 -14.45 -21.78
CA LYS A 114 18.15 -14.59 -22.08
C LYS A 114 18.45 -15.65 -23.14
N LEU A 115 17.56 -16.63 -23.32
CA LEU A 115 17.72 -17.71 -24.30
C LEU A 115 17.08 -17.40 -25.66
N PHE A 116 16.07 -16.54 -25.72
CA PHE A 116 15.36 -16.19 -26.96
C PHE A 116 15.41 -14.69 -27.31
N GLY A 117 16.17 -13.88 -26.58
CA GLY A 117 16.38 -12.46 -26.85
C GLY A 117 17.61 -12.20 -27.71
N LYS A 118 17.41 -12.25 -29.03
CA LYS A 118 18.17 -11.47 -30.01
C LYS A 118 17.18 -10.57 -30.75
#